data_AF-A0A0S7XA80-F1
#
_entry.id   AF-A0A0S7XA80-F1
#
_cell.length_a   1.000
_cell.length_b   1.000
_cell.length_c   1.000
_cell.angle_alpha   90.00
_cell.angle_beta   90.00
_cell.angle_gamma   90.00
#
_symmetry.space_group_name_H-M   'P 1'
#
loop_
_entity.id
_entity.type
_entity.pdbx_description
1 polymer ?
#
loop_
_entity_poly.entity_id
_entity_poly.type
_entity_poly.pdbx_seq_one_letter_code
_entity_poly.pdbx_strand_id
1 'polypeptide(L)'
;MARTPGTKLVSPPGREIRYLRISVTDLCNLRCIYCMPPEGVPLLPHNEILTFEEIALVARRAAGLGIQHIRLTGGEPLVRKDIDKLVRMLASI
;
A
#
# COMPACT_ATOMS: atom_id res chain seq x y z
N MET A 1 -0.49 -12.42 24.36
CA MET A 1 -0.57 -13.81 23.86
C MET A 1 0.39 -13.95 22.68
N ALA A 2 1.39 -14.83 22.85
CA ALA A 2 2.39 -15.35 21.91
C ALA A 2 2.91 -14.44 20.77
N ARG A 3 4.01 -13.72 21.02
CA ARG A 3 4.93 -13.28 19.96
C ARG A 3 5.75 -14.49 19.51
N THR A 4 5.31 -15.20 18.48
CA THR A 4 6.15 -16.17 17.78
C THR A 4 7.40 -15.44 17.26
N PRO A 5 8.63 -16.02 17.31
CA PRO A 5 9.80 -15.39 16.72
C PRO A 5 9.60 -15.34 15.20
N GLY A 6 9.07 -14.21 14.71
CA GLY A 6 8.66 -14.05 13.32
C GLY A 6 9.88 -14.12 12.41
N THR A 7 9.85 -15.05 11.46
CA THR A 7 10.81 -15.14 10.36
C THR A 7 10.85 -13.79 9.65
N LYS A 8 11.94 -13.03 9.83
CA LYS A 8 12.10 -11.73 9.20
C LYS A 8 12.16 -11.92 7.68
N LEU A 9 11.38 -11.13 6.95
CA LEU A 9 11.51 -11.03 5.50
C LEU A 9 12.89 -10.45 5.13
N VAL A 10 13.68 -11.22 4.39
CA VAL A 10 15.00 -10.81 3.91
C VAL A 10 15.05 -10.99 2.40
N SER A 11 15.36 -9.92 1.67
CA SER A 11 15.64 -10.01 0.22
C SER A 11 17.11 -10.38 0.00
N PRO A 12 17.47 -11.16 -1.04
CA PRO A 12 18.84 -11.18 -1.55
C PRO A 12 19.18 -9.73 -1.96
N PRO A 13 20.21 -9.03 -1.43
CA PRO A 13 21.50 -9.43 -0.85
C PRO A 13 21.59 -9.35 0.70
N GLY A 14 20.61 -9.86 1.43
CA GLY A 14 20.58 -9.86 2.91
C GLY A 14 19.91 -8.64 3.55
N ARG A 15 19.10 -7.89 2.81
CA ARG A 15 18.41 -6.69 3.34
C ARG A 15 17.11 -7.10 4.02
N GLU A 16 16.91 -6.67 5.27
CA GLU A 16 15.64 -6.84 5.97
C GLU A 16 14.56 -5.94 5.35
N ILE A 17 13.44 -6.54 4.98
CA ILE A 17 12.29 -5.81 4.46
C ILE A 17 11.43 -5.40 5.65
N ARG A 18 11.39 -4.09 5.93
CA ARG A 18 10.59 -3.51 7.02
C ARG A 18 9.50 -2.56 6.55
N TYR A 19 9.42 -2.32 5.25
CA TYR A 19 8.61 -1.27 4.66
C TYR A 19 7.72 -1.82 3.54
N LEU A 20 6.43 -1.50 3.60
CA LEU A 20 5.42 -1.85 2.61
C LEU A 20 4.84 -0.58 2.00
N ARG A 21 5.00 -0.43 0.68
CA ARG A 21 4.36 0.63 -0.11
C ARG A 21 3.09 0.08 -0.73
N ILE A 22 1.96 0.72 -0.47
CA ILE A 22 0.66 0.34 -1.01
C ILE A 22 0.22 1.42 -1.97
N SER A 23 0.01 1.08 -3.24
CA SER A 23 -0.65 1.95 -4.21
C SER A 23 -2.16 1.78 -4.05
N VAL A 24 -2.86 2.84 -3.65
CA VAL A 24 -4.32 2.77 -3.43
C VAL A 24 -5.11 3.26 -4.63
N THR A 25 -4.53 4.00 -5.56
CA THR A 25 -5.22 4.54 -6.72
C THR A 25 -4.23 4.97 -7.78
N ASP A 26 -4.58 4.87 -9.06
CA ASP A 26 -3.78 5.43 -10.16
C ASP A 26 -4.21 6.86 -10.51
N LEU A 27 -5.32 7.32 -9.93
CA LEU A 27 -5.83 8.68 -10.14
C LEU A 27 -4.96 9.71 -9.42
N CYS A 28 -4.68 10.80 -10.11
CA CYS A 28 -4.02 11.97 -9.57
C CYS A 28 -4.74 13.23 -10.04
N ASN A 29 -4.86 14.22 -9.16
CA ASN A 29 -5.39 15.56 -9.46
C ASN A 29 -4.33 16.48 -10.09
N LEU A 30 -3.07 16.03 -10.20
CA LEU A 30 -1.98 16.75 -10.85
C LEU A 30 -1.56 16.08 -12.16
N ARG A 31 -0.86 16.84 -13.02
CA ARG A 31 -0.28 16.40 -14.30
C ARG A 31 1.19 16.79 -14.37
N CYS A 32 1.97 16.23 -13.45
CA CYS A 32 3.40 16.51 -13.35
C CYS A 32 4.14 15.91 -14.56
N ILE A 33 4.93 16.73 -15.27
CA ILE A 33 5.63 16.35 -16.52
C ILE A 33 6.44 15.05 -16.38
N TYR A 34 7.07 14.81 -15.22
CA TYR A 34 7.92 13.64 -14.98
C TYR A 34 7.18 12.42 -14.41
N CYS A 35 5.90 12.52 -14.09
CA CYS A 35 5.16 11.46 -13.38
C CYS A 35 3.82 11.12 -14.04
N MET A 36 3.02 12.13 -14.37
CA MET A 36 1.74 11.96 -15.08
C MET A 36 1.74 12.95 -16.23
N PRO A 37 2.33 12.56 -17.37
CA PRO A 37 2.57 13.46 -18.47
C PRO A 37 1.25 13.78 -19.20
N PRO A 38 1.21 14.78 -20.10
CA PRO A 38 -0.04 15.33 -20.63
C PRO A 38 -0.92 14.33 -21.38
N GLU A 39 -0.32 13.30 -22.00
CA GLU A 39 -1.06 12.21 -22.66
C GLU A 39 -1.71 11.24 -21.66
N GLY A 40 -1.40 11.37 -20.36
CA GLY A 40 -1.95 10.56 -19.29
C GLY A 40 -1.21 9.24 -19.11
N VAL A 41 -1.72 8.43 -18.18
CA VAL A 41 -1.24 7.06 -17.96
C VAL A 41 -2.42 6.10 -18.08
N PRO A 42 -2.21 4.84 -18.49
CA PRO A 42 -3.26 3.83 -18.46
C PRO A 42 -3.82 3.70 -17.05
N LEU A 43 -5.13 3.84 -16.90
CA LEU A 43 -5.82 3.71 -15.61
C LEU A 43 -6.45 2.34 -15.51
N LEU A 44 -6.24 1.68 -14.37
CA LEU A 44 -6.93 0.45 -14.06
C LEU A 44 -8.43 0.71 -13.85
N PRO A 45 -9.31 -0.17 -14.34
CA PRO A 45 -10.73 -0.10 -14.01
C PRO A 45 -10.93 -0.41 -12.52
N HIS A 46 -11.98 0.15 -11.93
CA HIS A 46 -12.19 0.13 -10.48
C HIS A 46 -12.23 -1.28 -9.87
N ASN A 47 -12.78 -2.25 -10.61
CA ASN A 47 -12.90 -3.65 -10.20
C ASN A 47 -11.57 -4.42 -10.20
N GLU A 48 -10.52 -3.88 -10.83
CA GLU A 48 -9.17 -4.45 -10.78
C GLU A 48 -8.33 -3.87 -9.63
N ILE A 49 -8.83 -2.83 -8.97
CA ILE A 49 -8.18 -2.23 -7.81
C ILE A 49 -8.63 -2.95 -6.54
N LEU A 50 -7.66 -3.40 -5.73
CA LEU A 50 -7.91 -4.06 -4.45
C LEU A 50 -8.86 -3.25 -3.55
N THR A 51 -9.80 -3.94 -2.93
CA THR A 51 -10.67 -3.43 -1.85
C THR A 51 -9.86 -3.10 -0.59
N PHE A 52 -10.44 -2.33 0.33
CA PHE A 52 -9.76 -1.99 1.58
C PHE A 52 -9.57 -3.22 2.47
N GLU A 53 -10.50 -4.16 2.42
CA GLU A 53 -10.47 -5.44 3.12
C GLU A 53 -9.31 -6.31 2.64
N GLU A 54 -9.11 -6.39 1.32
CA GLU A 54 -7.98 -7.11 0.73
C GLU A 54 -6.64 -6.46 1.08
N ILE A 55 -6.56 -5.12 0.99
CA ILE A 55 -5.35 -4.38 1.39
C ILE A 55 -5.02 -4.63 2.86
N ALA A 56 -6.01 -4.53 3.75
CA ALA A 56 -5.82 -4.76 5.18
C ALA A 56 -5.43 -6.22 5.49
N LEU A 57 -5.99 -7.19 4.76
CA LEU A 57 -5.60 -8.59 4.86
C LEU A 57 -4.11 -8.78 4.53
N VAL A 58 -3.66 -8.23 3.40
CA VAL A 58 -2.25 -8.29 2.98
C VAL A 58 -1.35 -7.60 4.00
N ALA A 59 -1.71 -6.39 4.44
CA ALA A 59 -0.95 -5.64 5.44
C ALA A 59 -0.80 -6.40 6.76
N ARG A 60 -1.85 -7.07 7.23
CA ARG A 60 -1.83 -7.85 8.47
C ARG A 60 -0.90 -9.06 8.38
N ARG A 61 -0.91 -9.75 7.23
CA ARG A 61 0.03 -10.84 6.97
C ARG A 61 1.47 -10.33 6.87
N ALA A 62 1.68 -9.20 6.21
CA ALA A 62 2.99 -8.56 6.07
C ALA A 62 3.57 -8.10 7.42
N ALA A 63 2.74 -7.55 8.31
CA ALA A 63 3.14 -7.21 9.69
C ALA A 63 3.63 -8.45 10.47
N GLY A 64 2.96 -9.59 10.29
CA GLY A 64 3.39 -10.88 10.84
C GLY A 64 4.76 -11.37 10.34
N LEU A 65 5.24 -10.85 9.21
CA LEU A 65 6.55 -11.15 8.62
C LEU A 65 7.64 -10.11 8.97
N GLY A 66 7.33 -9.16 9.85
CA GLY A 66 8.29 -8.16 10.36
C GLY A 66 8.25 -6.81 9.65
N ILE A 67 7.26 -6.54 8.80
CA ILE A 67 7.01 -5.19 8.28
C ILE A 67 6.57 -4.27 9.43
N GLN A 68 7.17 -3.08 9.50
CA GLN A 68 6.95 -2.09 10.57
C GLN A 68 6.39 -0.77 10.03
N HIS A 69 6.62 -0.46 8.75
CA HIS A 69 6.24 0.79 8.14
C HIS A 69 5.36 0.54 6.92
N ILE A 70 4.17 1.14 6.92
CA ILE A 70 3.26 1.13 5.78
C ILE A 70 3.18 2.55 5.23
N ARG A 71 3.39 2.72 3.93
CA ARG A 71 3.18 3.99 3.23
C ARG A 71 2.09 3.84 2.18
N LEU A 72 1.04 4.63 2.34
CA LEU A 72 0.00 4.78 1.33
C LEU A 72 0.49 5.72 0.23
N THR A 73 0.35 5.27 -1.01
CA THR A 73 0.77 5.97 -2.23
C THR A 73 -0.25 5.69 -3.33
N GLY A 74 0.03 6.14 -4.55
CA GLY A 74 -0.82 5.96 -5.71
C GLY A 74 -0.35 6.91 -6.81
N GLY A 75 -1.31 7.51 -7.51
CA GLY A 75 -1.25 8.91 -7.87
C GLY A 75 -1.36 9.77 -6.60
N GLU A 76 -2.55 10.30 -6.34
CA GLU A 76 -2.86 11.04 -5.11
C GLU A 76 -3.76 10.18 -4.19
N PRO A 77 -3.24 9.65 -3.05
CA PRO A 77 -4.02 8.82 -2.13
C PRO A 77 -5.35 9.43 -1.68
N LEU A 78 -5.39 10.75 -1.49
CA LEU A 78 -6.59 11.46 -1.03
C LEU A 78 -7.73 11.50 -2.05
N VAL A 79 -7.45 11.18 -3.32
CA VAL A 79 -8.49 11.05 -4.36
C VAL A 79 -9.31 9.79 -4.15
N ARG A 80 -8.78 8.77 -3.48
CA ARG A 80 -9.55 7.54 -3.22
C ARG A 80 -10.60 7.81 -2.13
N LYS A 81 -11.86 7.67 -2.52
CA LYS A 81 -13.00 7.85 -1.61
C LYS A 81 -12.88 6.96 -0.37
N ASP A 82 -13.26 7.51 0.78
CA ASP A 82 -13.27 6.84 2.09
C ASP A 82 -11.91 6.28 2.53
N ILE A 83 -10.80 6.88 2.09
CA ILE A 83 -9.44 6.44 2.44
C ILE A 83 -9.19 6.40 3.96
N ASP A 84 -9.91 7.20 4.73
CA ASP A 84 -9.85 7.20 6.20
C ASP A 84 -10.26 5.85 6.80
N LYS A 85 -11.18 5.11 6.16
CA LYS A 85 -11.54 3.74 6.55
C LYS A 85 -10.34 2.82 6.46
N LEU A 86 -9.60 2.87 5.35
CA LEU A 86 -8.38 2.08 5.17
C LEU A 86 -7.34 2.45 6.24
N VAL A 87 -7.13 3.74 6.50
CA VAL A 87 -6.19 4.19 7.54
C VAL A 87 -6.57 3.63 8.92
N ARG A 88 -7.85 3.64 9.30
CA ARG A 88 -8.33 3.03 10.55
C ARG A 88 -8.08 1.53 10.60
N MET A 89 -8.35 0.81 9.49
CA MET A 89 -8.09 -0.63 9.40
C MET A 89 -6.61 -0.94 9.59
N LEU A 90 -5.72 -0.17 8.95
CA LEU A 90 -4.28 -0.35 9.05
C LEU A 90 -3.73 0.02 10.43
N ALA A 91 -4.27 1.05 11.08
CA ALA A 91 -3.87 1.45 12.44
C ALA A 91 -4.22 0.40 13.51
N SER A 92 -5.12 -0.55 13.20
CA SER A 92 -5.52 -1.64 14.09
C SER A 92 -4.68 -2.92 13.96
N ILE A 93 -3.65 -2.91 13.11
CA ILE A 93 -2.74 -4.03 12.84
C ILE A 93 -1.52 -3.91 13.75
#